data_AF-A0A182GHG5-F1
#
_entry.id   AF-A0A182GHG5-F1
#
_cell.length_a   1.000
_cell.length_b   1.000
_cell.length_c   1.000
_cell.angle_alpha   90.00
_cell.angle_beta   90.00
_cell.angle_gamma   90.00
#
_symmetry.space_group_name_H-M   'P 1'
#
loop_
_entity.id
_entity.type
_entity.pdbx_description
1 polymer ?
#
loop_
_entity_poly.entity_id
_entity_poly.type
_entity_poly.pdbx_seq_one_letter_code
_entity_poly.pdbx_strand_id
1 'polypeptide(L)'
;MINTFNMTQLVGLNKLETLDIGKNYLDEVFVTKYLRTLNAQENQVSRILMDQGDFFQLTHLNLSRNNIANINNIFKFRNLIELDVSYNELITLDFVIFAFMKNLKDIKLNNNHLWIIDNGIPAPAKSLRTLNLAHNKFLFIDLAVFDTFPALENIYLHGNELIDMRIEEVEQNFPFLSLVSTDNNDWDCINLMNIVTTLERAYVKWSNGNRNCTKPEQHKFICCTSTEHHLREKIVRLTKEIYKSRKMIKQLIMENAELRTEVEMQFLPPVD
;
A
#
# COMPACT_ATOMS: atom_id res chain seq x y z
N MET A 1 0.47 13.49 -30.52
CA MET A 1 1.16 12.89 -29.36
C MET A 1 0.44 11.59 -29.05
N ILE A 2 1.17 10.47 -28.92
CA ILE A 2 0.57 9.19 -28.57
C ILE A 2 0.40 9.21 -27.05
N ASN A 3 -0.84 9.42 -26.60
CA ASN A 3 -1.20 9.50 -25.18
C ASN A 3 -1.70 8.15 -24.64
N THR A 4 -1.73 7.12 -25.48
CA THR A 4 -2.06 5.76 -25.07
C THR A 4 -1.09 4.81 -25.76
N PHE A 5 -0.33 4.04 -24.99
CA PHE A 5 0.40 2.92 -25.53
C PHE A 5 -0.61 1.78 -25.66
N ASN A 6 -1.00 1.46 -26.89
CA ASN A 6 -1.94 0.40 -27.15
C ASN A 6 -1.21 -0.83 -27.68
N MET A 7 -1.22 -1.92 -26.92
CA MET A 7 -0.63 -3.20 -27.34
C MET A 7 -1.27 -3.75 -28.63
N THR A 8 -2.45 -3.30 -29.03
CA THR A 8 -3.03 -3.65 -30.36
C THR A 8 -2.20 -3.12 -31.52
N GLN A 9 -1.33 -2.11 -31.30
CA GLN A 9 -0.37 -1.63 -32.30
C GLN A 9 0.85 -2.57 -32.43
N LEU A 10 1.00 -3.52 -31.51
CA LEU A 10 2.09 -4.49 -31.46
C LEU A 10 1.59 -5.91 -31.82
N VAL A 11 0.69 -5.99 -32.81
CA VAL A 11 0.21 -7.27 -33.36
C VAL A 11 1.41 -8.16 -33.70
N GLY A 12 1.49 -9.35 -33.07
CA GLY A 12 2.54 -10.33 -33.29
C GLY A 12 3.58 -10.44 -32.17
N LEU A 13 3.61 -9.54 -31.19
CA LEU A 13 4.49 -9.63 -30.02
C LEU A 13 3.94 -10.56 -28.92
N ASN A 14 3.36 -11.70 -29.31
CA ASN A 14 2.74 -12.70 -28.43
C ASN A 14 3.75 -13.37 -27.47
N LYS A 15 5.05 -13.06 -27.63
CA LYS A 15 6.17 -13.57 -26.83
C LYS A 15 6.88 -12.46 -26.04
N LEU A 16 6.38 -11.23 -26.07
CA LEU A 16 7.00 -10.16 -25.29
C LEU A 16 6.70 -10.40 -23.81
N GLU A 17 7.74 -10.77 -23.07
CA GLU A 17 7.65 -11.02 -21.63
C GLU A 17 8.03 -9.78 -20.82
N THR A 18 8.86 -8.88 -21.37
CA THR A 18 9.31 -7.67 -20.68
C THR A 18 9.04 -6.45 -21.55
N LEU A 19 8.37 -5.46 -20.99
CA LEU A 19 8.07 -4.20 -21.64
C LEU A 19 8.47 -3.03 -20.74
N ASP A 20 9.28 -2.13 -21.29
CA ASP A 20 9.60 -0.85 -20.66
C ASP A 20 9.08 0.30 -21.53
N ILE A 21 8.15 1.06 -20.96
CA ILE A 21 7.51 2.24 -21.51
C ILE A 21 7.58 3.41 -20.52
N GLY A 22 8.52 3.37 -19.58
CA GLY A 22 8.71 4.45 -18.61
C GLY A 22 9.12 5.77 -19.25
N LYS A 23 8.90 6.88 -18.54
CA LYS A 23 9.32 8.24 -18.95
C LYS A 23 8.68 8.70 -20.26
N ASN A 24 7.39 8.43 -20.41
CA ASN A 24 6.58 8.85 -21.56
C ASN A 24 5.42 9.76 -21.08
N TYR A 25 4.43 9.97 -21.96
CA TYR A 25 3.25 10.81 -21.72
C TYR A 25 1.96 9.97 -21.79
N LEU A 26 2.00 8.74 -21.26
CA LEU A 26 0.88 7.82 -21.35
C LEU A 26 -0.19 8.13 -20.30
N ASP A 27 -1.44 8.27 -20.73
CA ASP A 27 -2.62 8.42 -19.87
C ASP A 27 -3.13 7.05 -19.35
N GLU A 28 -2.85 5.98 -20.09
CA GLU A 28 -3.31 4.62 -19.83
C GLU A 28 -2.27 3.58 -20.27
N VAL A 29 -2.27 2.43 -19.61
CA VAL A 29 -1.48 1.25 -19.98
C VAL A 29 -2.38 0.05 -20.25
N PHE A 30 -2.02 -0.77 -21.23
CA PHE A 30 -2.72 -2.03 -21.53
C PHE A 30 -1.83 -3.23 -21.23
N VAL A 31 -2.24 -4.08 -20.29
CA VAL A 31 -1.51 -5.27 -19.84
C VAL A 31 -2.03 -6.51 -20.56
N THR A 32 -1.17 -7.21 -21.31
CA THR A 32 -1.54 -8.47 -21.96
C THR A 32 -1.24 -9.68 -21.07
N LYS A 33 -1.90 -10.81 -21.35
CA LYS A 33 -1.73 -12.06 -20.58
C LYS A 33 -0.30 -12.60 -20.52
N TYR A 34 0.51 -12.31 -21.54
CA TYR A 34 1.83 -12.90 -21.73
C TYR A 34 2.96 -12.11 -21.07
N LEU A 35 2.73 -10.84 -20.70
CA LEU A 35 3.74 -10.02 -20.05
C LEU A 35 4.10 -10.60 -18.68
N ARG A 36 5.40 -10.74 -18.42
CA ARG A 36 5.99 -11.08 -17.12
C ARG A 36 6.45 -9.85 -16.36
N THR A 37 6.91 -8.82 -17.06
CA THR A 37 7.44 -7.59 -16.48
C THR A 37 6.95 -6.38 -17.26
N LEU A 38 6.37 -5.42 -16.54
CA LEU A 38 5.98 -4.12 -17.10
C LEU A 38 6.58 -2.98 -16.27
N ASN A 39 7.40 -2.15 -16.90
CA ASN A 39 7.83 -0.87 -16.36
C ASN A 39 7.14 0.27 -17.13
N ALA A 40 6.27 1.01 -16.45
CA ALA A 40 5.55 2.16 -16.99
C ALA A 40 5.66 3.37 -16.05
N GLN A 41 6.77 3.46 -15.30
CA GLN A 41 7.00 4.56 -14.36
C GLN A 41 7.13 5.92 -15.05
N GLU A 42 6.93 7.01 -14.32
CA GLU A 42 7.11 8.38 -14.83
C GLU A 42 6.28 8.64 -16.10
N ASN A 43 4.97 8.42 -16.00
CA ASN A 43 3.98 8.69 -17.05
C ASN A 43 2.84 9.54 -16.45
N GLN A 44 1.66 9.56 -17.09
CA GLN A 44 0.44 10.21 -16.61
C GLN A 44 -0.69 9.20 -16.40
N VAL A 45 -0.33 7.93 -16.16
CA VAL A 45 -1.26 6.81 -16.17
C VAL A 45 -2.30 7.00 -15.09
N SER A 46 -3.57 6.98 -15.48
CA SER A 46 -4.72 7.02 -14.59
C SER A 46 -5.56 5.75 -14.65
N ARG A 47 -5.40 4.95 -15.72
CA ARG A 47 -6.11 3.68 -15.93
C ARG A 47 -5.18 2.55 -16.35
N ILE A 48 -5.41 1.39 -15.77
CA ILE A 48 -4.78 0.12 -16.15
C ILE A 48 -5.85 -0.68 -16.91
N LEU A 49 -5.65 -0.87 -18.21
CA LEU A 49 -6.45 -1.73 -19.06
C LEU A 49 -5.79 -3.10 -19.17
N MET A 50 -6.56 -4.14 -19.49
CA MET A 50 -6.03 -5.50 -19.62
C MET A 50 -6.89 -6.39 -20.50
N ASP A 51 -6.32 -7.53 -20.93
CA ASP A 51 -7.04 -8.58 -21.65
C ASP A 51 -8.19 -9.18 -20.82
N GLN A 52 -9.17 -9.79 -21.50
CA GLN A 52 -10.28 -10.51 -20.86
C GLN A 52 -9.83 -11.86 -20.29
N GLY A 53 -10.36 -12.27 -19.12
CA GLY A 53 -10.04 -13.52 -18.43
C GLY A 53 -9.06 -13.37 -17.25
N ASP A 54 -8.62 -14.49 -16.66
CA ASP A 54 -8.03 -14.48 -15.30
C ASP A 54 -6.61 -15.08 -15.19
N PHE A 55 -5.92 -15.30 -16.32
CA PHE A 55 -4.60 -15.95 -16.37
C PHE A 55 -3.52 -15.02 -16.92
N PHE A 56 -3.00 -14.13 -16.07
CA PHE A 56 -1.88 -13.26 -16.39
C PHE A 56 -0.56 -13.83 -15.88
N GLN A 57 0.50 -13.71 -16.69
CA GLN A 57 1.86 -14.14 -16.33
C GLN A 57 2.68 -13.07 -15.60
N LEU A 58 2.07 -11.92 -15.28
CA LEU A 58 2.76 -10.76 -14.74
C LEU A 58 3.34 -11.05 -13.35
N THR A 59 4.63 -10.79 -13.19
CA THR A 59 5.41 -11.01 -11.97
C THR A 59 5.97 -9.71 -11.39
N HIS A 60 6.28 -8.73 -12.23
CA HIS A 60 6.84 -7.43 -11.81
C HIS A 60 6.07 -6.31 -12.50
N LEU A 61 5.52 -5.40 -11.70
CA LEU A 61 4.75 -4.26 -12.19
C LEU A 61 5.26 -2.97 -11.53
N ASN A 62 5.84 -2.08 -12.34
CA ASN A 62 6.23 -0.75 -11.90
C ASN A 62 5.37 0.31 -12.60
N LEU A 63 4.53 0.95 -11.80
CA LEU A 63 3.64 2.06 -12.16
C LEU A 63 3.94 3.31 -11.32
N SER A 64 5.15 3.40 -10.74
CA SER A 64 5.52 4.53 -9.90
C SER A 64 5.50 5.86 -10.64
N ARG A 65 5.22 6.97 -9.95
CA ARG A 65 5.19 8.33 -10.53
C ARG A 65 4.18 8.44 -11.67
N ASN A 66 2.92 8.18 -11.35
CA ASN A 66 1.77 8.25 -12.24
C ASN A 66 0.59 8.95 -11.53
N ASN A 67 -0.59 8.95 -12.15
CA ASN A 67 -1.80 9.59 -11.63
C ASN A 67 -2.86 8.54 -11.23
N ILE A 68 -2.42 7.38 -10.71
CA ILE A 68 -3.31 6.25 -10.41
C ILE A 68 -4.00 6.48 -9.08
N ALA A 69 -5.32 6.50 -9.10
CA ALA A 69 -6.13 6.74 -7.92
C ALA A 69 -6.87 5.47 -7.41
N ASN A 70 -6.83 4.38 -8.19
CA ASN A 70 -7.43 3.08 -7.88
C ASN A 70 -6.64 1.96 -8.58
N ILE A 71 -6.37 0.88 -7.85
CA ILE A 71 -5.66 -0.31 -8.34
C ILE A 71 -6.46 -1.60 -8.17
N ASN A 72 -7.77 -1.55 -7.93
CA ASN A 72 -8.59 -2.72 -7.62
C ASN A 72 -8.47 -3.83 -8.67
N ASN A 73 -8.35 -3.46 -9.94
CA ASN A 73 -8.23 -4.38 -11.06
C ASN A 73 -6.93 -5.23 -11.08
N ILE A 74 -5.90 -4.88 -10.29
CA ILE A 74 -4.66 -5.66 -10.23
C ILE A 74 -4.86 -7.03 -9.57
N PHE A 75 -5.99 -7.29 -8.91
CA PHE A 75 -6.33 -8.59 -8.32
C PHE A 75 -6.24 -9.76 -9.33
N LYS A 76 -6.33 -9.45 -10.63
CA LYS A 76 -6.14 -10.41 -11.73
C LYS A 76 -4.70 -10.88 -11.90
N PHE A 77 -3.71 -10.13 -11.43
CA PHE A 77 -2.28 -10.42 -11.58
C PHE A 77 -1.77 -11.34 -10.45
N ARG A 78 -2.33 -12.55 -10.36
CA ARG A 78 -2.09 -13.51 -9.26
C ARG A 78 -0.64 -13.99 -9.13
N ASN A 79 0.19 -13.78 -10.16
CA ASN A 79 1.59 -14.19 -10.19
C ASN A 79 2.58 -13.08 -9.77
N LEU A 80 2.08 -11.91 -9.33
CA LEU A 80 2.94 -10.81 -8.91
C LEU A 80 3.89 -11.24 -7.78
N ILE A 81 5.12 -10.76 -7.90
CA ILE A 81 6.22 -10.88 -6.94
C ILE A 81 6.52 -9.49 -6.39
N GLU A 82 6.57 -8.48 -7.27
CA GLU A 82 6.84 -7.09 -6.90
C GLU A 82 5.82 -6.14 -7.53
N LEU A 83 5.30 -5.23 -6.71
CA LEU A 83 4.41 -4.16 -7.11
C LEU A 83 4.95 -2.81 -6.65
N ASP A 84 5.21 -1.91 -7.58
CA ASP A 84 5.55 -0.51 -7.31
C ASP A 84 4.47 0.42 -7.84
N VAL A 85 3.69 1.01 -6.94
CA VAL A 85 2.69 2.04 -7.21
C VAL A 85 2.98 3.28 -6.35
N SER A 86 4.26 3.49 -6.00
CA SER A 86 4.70 4.67 -5.26
C SER A 86 4.54 5.95 -6.08
N TYR A 87 4.40 7.11 -5.43
CA TYR A 87 4.19 8.40 -6.12
C TYR A 87 2.96 8.35 -7.04
N ASN A 88 1.80 8.08 -6.47
CA ASN A 88 0.50 8.06 -7.15
C ASN A 88 -0.55 8.79 -6.28
N GLU A 89 -1.82 8.66 -6.64
CA GLU A 89 -2.94 9.41 -6.07
C GLU A 89 -3.87 8.51 -5.23
N LEU A 90 -3.36 7.39 -4.70
CA LEU A 90 -4.17 6.45 -3.91
C LEU A 90 -4.59 7.07 -2.59
N ILE A 91 -5.90 7.07 -2.30
CA ILE A 91 -6.47 7.66 -1.07
C ILE A 91 -6.88 6.62 -0.02
N THR A 92 -7.24 5.42 -0.46
CA THR A 92 -7.62 4.28 0.38
C THR A 92 -7.13 3.00 -0.28
N LEU A 93 -6.96 1.92 0.47
CA LEU A 93 -6.63 0.61 -0.09
C LEU A 93 -7.28 -0.50 0.73
N ASP A 94 -7.81 -1.51 0.06
CA ASP A 94 -8.24 -2.75 0.68
C ASP A 94 -7.32 -3.89 0.25
N PHE A 95 -6.72 -4.58 1.21
CA PHE A 95 -5.81 -5.69 0.92
C PHE A 95 -6.46 -6.89 0.26
N VAL A 96 -7.79 -6.96 0.18
CA VAL A 96 -8.51 -8.01 -0.56
C VAL A 96 -7.99 -8.21 -2.00
N ILE A 97 -7.49 -7.15 -2.63
CA ILE A 97 -6.91 -7.21 -3.98
C ILE A 97 -5.68 -8.12 -4.06
N PHE A 98 -5.01 -8.38 -2.94
CA PHE A 98 -3.82 -9.22 -2.84
C PHE A 98 -4.13 -10.67 -2.43
N ALA A 99 -5.40 -11.01 -2.15
CA ALA A 99 -5.79 -12.30 -1.55
C ALA A 99 -5.28 -13.54 -2.31
N PHE A 100 -5.13 -13.45 -3.64
CA PHE A 100 -4.67 -14.57 -4.48
C PHE A 100 -3.21 -14.49 -4.93
N MET A 101 -2.46 -13.46 -4.52
CA MET A 101 -1.08 -13.25 -4.97
C MET A 101 -0.07 -14.04 -4.13
N LYS A 102 -0.02 -15.35 -4.35
CA LYS A 102 0.77 -16.30 -3.53
C LYS A 102 2.28 -16.09 -3.56
N ASN A 103 2.78 -15.29 -4.50
CA ASN A 103 4.21 -15.04 -4.70
C ASN A 103 4.62 -13.60 -4.37
N LEU A 104 3.67 -12.73 -3.98
CA LEU A 104 3.92 -11.31 -3.78
C LEU A 104 4.79 -11.10 -2.55
N LYS A 105 5.97 -10.48 -2.72
CA LYS A 105 6.96 -10.26 -1.67
C LYS A 105 7.10 -8.79 -1.29
N ASP A 106 7.01 -7.89 -2.26
CA ASP A 106 7.30 -6.48 -2.06
C ASP A 106 6.20 -5.60 -2.65
N ILE A 107 5.64 -4.74 -1.80
CA ILE A 107 4.65 -3.72 -2.19
C ILE A 107 5.19 -2.34 -1.81
N LYS A 108 5.28 -1.45 -2.80
CA LYS A 108 5.61 -0.03 -2.58
C LYS A 108 4.40 0.85 -2.86
N LEU A 109 3.89 1.46 -1.79
CA LEU A 109 2.76 2.39 -1.75
C LEU A 109 3.18 3.77 -1.22
N ASN A 110 4.48 4.02 -1.06
CA ASN A 110 4.98 5.25 -0.50
C ASN A 110 4.71 6.47 -1.39
N ASN A 111 4.59 7.65 -0.78
CA ASN A 111 4.26 8.90 -1.48
C ASN A 111 2.91 8.81 -2.22
N ASN A 112 1.88 8.32 -1.53
CA ASN A 112 0.50 8.41 -1.97
C ASN A 112 -0.27 9.34 -1.02
N HIS A 113 -1.60 9.26 -1.06
CA HIS A 113 -2.51 10.01 -0.20
C HIS A 113 -3.29 9.08 0.74
N LEU A 114 -2.75 7.90 1.07
CA LEU A 114 -3.43 6.92 1.88
C LEU A 114 -3.59 7.42 3.32
N TRP A 115 -4.81 7.42 3.83
CA TRP A 115 -5.09 7.74 5.24
C TRP A 115 -5.91 6.64 5.93
N ILE A 116 -6.39 5.67 5.16
CA ILE A 116 -7.07 4.46 5.63
C ILE A 116 -6.64 3.26 4.77
N ILE A 117 -6.43 2.13 5.44
CA ILE A 117 -6.24 0.81 4.84
C ILE A 117 -7.17 -0.15 5.53
N ASP A 118 -7.81 -1.01 4.75
CA ASP A 118 -8.63 -2.09 5.25
C ASP A 118 -8.02 -3.45 4.89
N ASN A 119 -8.37 -4.46 5.67
CA ASN A 119 -7.99 -5.84 5.41
C ASN A 119 -9.24 -6.69 5.20
N GLY A 120 -9.64 -6.85 3.93
CA GLY A 120 -10.70 -7.79 3.53
C GLY A 120 -10.21 -9.17 3.12
N ILE A 121 -8.96 -9.55 3.43
CA ILE A 121 -8.43 -10.85 3.00
C ILE A 121 -9.02 -11.97 3.88
N PRO A 122 -9.70 -12.98 3.30
CA PRO A 122 -10.33 -14.05 4.07
C PRO A 122 -9.36 -15.15 4.54
N ALA A 123 -8.14 -15.23 3.98
CA ALA A 123 -7.14 -16.22 4.33
C ALA A 123 -5.70 -15.66 4.26
N PRO A 124 -4.77 -16.09 5.12
CA PRO A 124 -3.43 -15.49 5.19
C PRO A 124 -2.66 -15.49 3.86
N ALA A 125 -2.16 -14.31 3.45
CA ALA A 125 -1.28 -14.09 2.31
C ALA A 125 0.20 -14.18 2.74
N LYS A 126 0.73 -15.41 2.75
CA LYS A 126 1.98 -15.78 3.43
C LYS A 126 3.29 -15.36 2.73
N SER A 127 3.21 -14.70 1.58
CA SER A 127 4.40 -14.37 0.78
C SER A 127 4.94 -12.97 1.04
N LEU A 128 4.12 -12.03 1.50
CA LEU A 128 4.54 -10.63 1.62
C LEU A 128 5.64 -10.48 2.69
N ARG A 129 6.73 -9.81 2.32
CA ARG A 129 7.90 -9.55 3.18
C ARG A 129 8.08 -8.08 3.49
N THR A 130 7.86 -7.23 2.49
CA THR A 130 8.05 -5.79 2.62
C THR A 130 6.78 -5.04 2.23
N LEU A 131 6.34 -4.18 3.14
CA LEU A 131 5.25 -3.24 2.89
C LEU A 131 5.76 -1.82 3.13
N ASN A 132 5.83 -1.03 2.06
CA ASN A 132 6.26 0.37 2.16
C ASN A 132 5.07 1.33 2.05
N LEU A 133 4.70 1.92 3.19
CA LEU A 133 3.60 2.89 3.37
C LEU A 133 4.13 4.28 3.75
N ALA A 134 5.43 4.53 3.61
CA ALA A 134 6.04 5.78 3.99
C ALA A 134 5.47 6.98 3.21
N HIS A 135 5.51 8.18 3.79
CA HIS A 135 5.07 9.40 3.13
C HIS A 135 3.61 9.33 2.63
N ASN A 136 2.70 8.87 3.49
CA ASN A 136 1.25 8.89 3.27
C ASN A 136 0.59 9.87 4.28
N LYS A 137 -0.69 9.67 4.61
CA LYS A 137 -1.52 10.57 5.40
C LYS A 137 -2.16 9.88 6.62
N PHE A 138 -1.57 8.77 7.09
CA PHE A 138 -2.09 8.07 8.26
C PHE A 138 -1.91 8.90 9.54
N LEU A 139 -2.98 9.00 10.34
CA LEU A 139 -2.92 9.50 11.73
C LEU A 139 -2.81 8.38 12.76
N PHE A 140 -3.40 7.23 12.44
CA PHE A 140 -3.52 6.08 13.33
C PHE A 140 -3.41 4.83 12.49
N ILE A 141 -2.71 3.82 13.01
CA ILE A 141 -2.65 2.47 12.43
C ILE A 141 -2.80 1.46 13.56
N ASP A 142 -3.66 0.48 13.37
CA ASP A 142 -3.66 -0.75 14.16
C ASP A 142 -2.89 -1.81 13.37
N LEU A 143 -1.78 -2.32 13.90
CA LEU A 143 -0.98 -3.33 13.20
C LEU A 143 -1.78 -4.59 12.89
N ALA A 144 -2.88 -4.86 13.61
CA ALA A 144 -3.76 -5.99 13.32
C ALA A 144 -4.30 -5.99 11.88
N VAL A 145 -4.37 -4.82 11.22
CA VAL A 145 -4.71 -4.72 9.79
C VAL A 145 -3.73 -5.49 8.89
N PHE A 146 -2.52 -5.75 9.36
CA PHE A 146 -1.50 -6.50 8.62
C PHE A 146 -1.41 -7.99 9.00
N ASP A 147 -2.20 -8.49 9.96
CA ASP A 147 -2.10 -9.88 10.49
C ASP A 147 -2.29 -10.95 9.40
N THR A 148 -2.94 -10.60 8.29
CA THR A 148 -3.07 -11.48 7.12
C THR A 148 -1.74 -11.76 6.43
N PHE A 149 -0.68 -10.99 6.72
CA PHE A 149 0.66 -11.14 6.18
C PHE A 149 1.65 -11.62 7.27
N PRO A 150 1.53 -12.87 7.74
CA PRO A 150 2.30 -13.37 8.89
C PRO A 150 3.82 -13.47 8.62
N ALA A 151 4.24 -13.31 7.37
CA ALA A 151 5.64 -13.37 6.95
C ALA A 151 6.27 -11.98 6.72
N LEU A 152 5.58 -10.89 7.11
CA LEU A 152 6.13 -9.55 7.02
C LEU A 152 7.43 -9.43 7.83
N GLU A 153 8.44 -8.88 7.19
CA GLU A 153 9.76 -8.63 7.76
C GLU A 153 9.99 -7.13 7.95
N ASN A 154 9.44 -6.29 7.06
CA ASN A 154 9.69 -4.85 7.04
C ASN A 154 8.41 -4.06 6.77
N ILE A 155 8.09 -3.14 7.67
CA ILE A 155 6.99 -2.18 7.50
C ILE A 155 7.55 -0.77 7.55
N TYR A 156 7.38 -0.01 6.46
CA TYR A 156 7.81 1.37 6.41
C TYR A 156 6.64 2.34 6.65
N LEU A 157 6.66 3.06 7.77
CA LEU A 157 5.64 4.05 8.17
C LEU A 157 6.20 5.46 8.37
N HIS A 158 7.49 5.68 8.12
CA HIS A 158 8.08 7.00 8.27
C HIS A 158 7.46 8.06 7.34
N GLY A 159 7.49 9.31 7.76
CA GLY A 159 6.98 10.42 6.94
C GLY A 159 5.46 10.48 6.84
N ASN A 160 4.73 9.77 7.71
CA ASN A 160 3.29 9.89 7.87
C ASN A 160 2.95 10.99 8.88
N GLU A 161 1.70 10.99 9.34
CA GLU A 161 1.20 11.95 10.31
C GLU A 161 0.77 11.26 11.61
N LEU A 162 1.34 10.07 11.88
CA LEU A 162 0.90 9.16 12.94
C LEU A 162 1.08 9.81 14.30
N ILE A 163 0.04 9.68 15.11
CA ILE A 163 -0.02 10.16 16.50
C ILE A 163 0.01 8.96 17.45
N ASP A 164 -0.57 7.85 17.03
CA ASP A 164 -0.56 6.59 17.76
C ASP A 164 -0.53 5.40 16.79
N MET A 165 -0.01 4.28 17.27
CA MET A 165 0.01 3.01 16.58
C MET A 165 -0.30 1.92 17.60
N ARG A 166 -1.39 1.19 17.37
CA ARG A 166 -1.68 0.00 18.17
C ARG A 166 -0.77 -1.15 17.69
N ILE A 167 0.01 -1.67 18.62
CA ILE A 167 1.10 -2.63 18.37
C ILE A 167 1.07 -3.81 19.37
N GLU A 168 -0.12 -4.12 19.88
CA GLU A 168 -0.30 -5.26 20.78
C GLU A 168 -0.02 -6.57 20.02
N GLU A 169 0.45 -7.60 20.74
CA GLU A 169 0.64 -8.97 20.21
C GLU A 169 1.60 -9.08 19.01
N VAL A 170 2.49 -8.09 18.81
CA VAL A 170 3.41 -8.05 17.66
C VAL A 170 4.26 -9.32 17.51
N GLU A 171 4.71 -9.91 18.62
CA GLU A 171 5.51 -11.16 18.61
C GLU A 171 4.72 -12.37 18.11
N GLN A 172 3.40 -12.40 18.39
CA GLN A 172 2.53 -13.52 18.04
C GLN A 172 2.04 -13.41 16.59
N ASN A 173 1.65 -12.20 16.20
CA ASN A 173 1.07 -11.97 14.87
C ASN A 173 2.14 -11.77 13.79
N PHE A 174 3.31 -11.25 14.16
CA PHE A 174 4.41 -10.95 13.23
C PHE A 174 5.74 -11.56 13.68
N PRO A 175 5.86 -12.89 13.70
CA PRO A 175 7.05 -13.58 14.22
C PRO A 175 8.33 -13.33 13.40
N PHE A 176 8.22 -12.80 12.18
CA PHE A 176 9.35 -12.50 11.30
C PHE A 176 9.63 -11.00 11.20
N LEU A 177 8.88 -10.15 11.91
CA LEU A 177 9.04 -8.71 11.81
C LEU A 177 10.41 -8.29 12.33
N SER A 178 11.13 -7.55 11.51
CA SER A 178 12.52 -7.16 11.79
C SER A 178 12.68 -5.65 11.83
N LEU A 179 11.82 -4.90 11.13
CA LEU A 179 11.88 -3.45 11.03
C LEU A 179 10.49 -2.82 10.96
N VAL A 180 10.26 -1.82 11.81
CA VAL A 180 9.16 -0.85 11.68
C VAL A 180 9.75 0.56 11.69
N SER A 181 9.70 1.28 10.56
CA SER A 181 10.17 2.67 10.57
C SER A 181 9.14 3.61 11.20
N THR A 182 9.58 4.45 12.14
CA THR A 182 8.71 5.30 12.97
C THR A 182 9.07 6.78 12.89
N ASP A 183 10.22 7.12 12.31
CA ASP A 183 10.68 8.50 12.18
C ASP A 183 9.76 9.39 11.34
N ASN A 184 9.92 10.71 11.48
CA ASN A 184 9.18 11.70 10.67
C ASN A 184 7.65 11.57 10.76
N ASN A 185 7.13 11.27 11.95
CA ASN A 185 5.72 11.26 12.29
C ASN A 185 5.39 12.35 13.34
N ASP A 186 4.20 12.30 13.92
CA ASP A 186 3.74 13.24 14.93
C ASP A 186 3.21 12.53 16.18
N TRP A 187 4.05 11.64 16.69
CA TRP A 187 3.66 10.82 17.81
C TRP A 187 3.25 11.66 19.02
N ASP A 188 2.22 11.20 19.71
CA ASP A 188 2.09 11.52 21.13
C ASP A 188 3.25 10.88 21.89
N CYS A 189 3.86 11.59 22.85
CA CYS A 189 5.06 11.12 23.52
C CYS A 189 4.83 9.88 24.40
N ILE A 190 3.65 9.75 25.00
CA ILE A 190 3.30 8.58 25.83
C ILE A 190 3.13 7.37 24.91
N ASN A 191 2.41 7.54 23.81
CA ASN A 191 2.20 6.48 22.84
C ASN A 191 3.52 6.03 22.19
N LEU A 192 4.39 6.98 21.81
CA LEU A 192 5.71 6.68 21.26
C LEU A 192 6.55 5.84 22.21
N MET A 193 6.55 6.18 23.51
CA MET A 193 7.29 5.43 24.52
C MET A 193 6.81 3.99 24.60
N ASN A 194 5.50 3.76 24.56
CA ASN A 194 4.91 2.42 24.54
C ASN A 194 5.30 1.66 23.27
N ILE A 195 5.17 2.29 22.09
CA ILE A 195 5.50 1.69 20.80
C ILE A 195 6.96 1.25 20.75
N VAL A 196 7.89 2.14 21.08
CA VAL A 196 9.33 1.85 21.07
C VAL A 196 9.67 0.74 22.06
N THR A 197 9.09 0.77 23.26
CA THR A 197 9.33 -0.26 24.27
C THR A 197 8.81 -1.63 23.82
N THR A 198 7.64 -1.69 23.17
CA THR A 198 7.09 -2.94 22.64
C THR A 198 7.95 -3.49 21.50
N LEU A 199 8.40 -2.64 20.58
CA LEU A 199 9.32 -3.03 19.50
C LEU A 199 10.66 -3.55 20.04
N GLU A 200 11.24 -2.87 21.04
CA GLU A 200 12.48 -3.29 21.69
C GLU A 200 12.34 -4.67 22.36
N ARG A 201 11.22 -4.94 23.06
CA ARG A 201 10.95 -6.25 23.67
C ARG A 201 10.82 -7.37 22.63
N ALA A 202 10.17 -7.06 21.52
CA ALA A 202 9.98 -7.99 20.40
C ALA A 202 11.22 -8.13 19.51
N TYR A 203 12.35 -7.49 19.86
CA TYR A 203 13.58 -7.46 19.06
C TYR A 203 13.40 -6.89 17.64
N VAL A 204 12.37 -6.07 17.43
CA VAL A 204 12.08 -5.40 16.16
C VAL A 204 12.84 -4.07 16.11
N LYS A 205 13.60 -3.86 15.04
CA LYS A 205 14.30 -2.59 14.83
C LYS A 205 13.29 -1.50 14.50
N TRP A 206 13.62 -0.28 14.90
CA TRP A 206 12.88 0.90 14.54
C TRP A 206 13.82 2.03 14.17
N SER A 207 13.36 2.97 13.33
CA SER A 207 14.19 4.06 12.82
C SER A 207 14.13 5.29 13.73
N ASN A 208 15.30 5.80 14.11
CA ASN A 208 15.48 6.87 15.10
C ASN A 208 15.75 8.25 14.49
N GLY A 209 15.23 8.49 13.27
CA GLY A 209 15.84 9.38 12.29
C GLY A 209 15.30 10.81 12.18
N ASN A 210 14.81 11.46 13.24
CA ASN A 210 14.42 12.88 13.12
C ASN A 210 15.65 13.79 13.29
N ARG A 211 16.30 14.18 12.18
CA ARG A 211 17.52 15.01 12.24
C ARG A 211 17.31 16.40 12.84
N ASN A 212 16.09 16.93 12.79
CA ASN A 212 15.73 18.27 13.29
C ASN A 212 14.31 18.26 13.86
N CYS A 213 14.14 17.92 15.14
CA CYS A 213 12.84 18.14 15.78
C CYS A 213 12.58 19.61 15.98
N THR A 214 11.58 20.13 15.28
CA THR A 214 10.98 21.44 15.55
C THR A 214 10.01 21.39 16.73
N LYS A 215 9.68 20.18 17.21
CA LYS A 215 8.78 19.90 18.32
C LYS A 215 9.53 19.94 19.66
N PRO A 216 8.84 20.30 20.77
CA PRO A 216 9.49 20.54 22.06
C PRO A 216 10.08 19.27 22.69
N GLU A 217 9.59 18.08 22.34
CA GLU A 217 9.93 16.83 22.98
C GLU A 217 10.50 15.80 22.00
N GLN A 218 11.38 14.94 22.51
CA GLN A 218 11.96 13.82 21.78
C GLN A 218 12.04 12.60 22.69
N HIS A 219 11.75 11.41 22.14
CA HIS A 219 12.02 10.13 22.79
C HIS A 219 12.93 9.30 21.89
N LYS A 220 14.12 8.94 22.40
CA LYS A 220 15.13 8.15 21.67
C LYS A 220 15.40 8.70 20.25
N PHE A 221 15.50 10.02 20.11
CA PHE A 221 15.74 10.75 18.85
C PHE A 221 14.57 10.76 17.83
N ILE A 222 13.38 10.31 18.22
CA ILE A 222 12.14 10.52 17.46
C ILE A 222 11.40 11.72 18.06
N CYS A 223 10.90 12.62 17.22
CA CYS A 223 10.09 13.76 17.70
C CYS A 223 8.72 13.29 18.14
N CYS A 224 8.22 13.90 19.23
CA CYS A 224 6.86 13.70 19.69
C CYS A 224 6.30 15.00 20.30
N THR A 225 4.99 15.07 20.52
CA THR A 225 4.34 16.20 21.18
C THR A 225 3.24 15.71 22.13
N SER A 226 3.25 16.18 23.37
CA SER A 226 2.25 15.80 24.40
C SER A 226 1.00 16.71 24.44
N THR A 227 0.77 17.57 23.43
CA THR A 227 -0.28 18.62 23.48
C THR A 227 -1.53 18.30 22.64
N GLU A 228 -2.71 18.30 23.27
CA GLU A 228 -4.02 18.10 22.61
C GLU A 228 -4.32 19.08 21.45
N HIS A 229 -3.75 20.29 21.47
CA HIS A 229 -4.04 21.32 20.47
C HIS A 229 -3.65 20.89 19.05
N HIS A 230 -2.55 20.13 18.90
CA HIS A 230 -2.06 19.71 17.59
C HIS A 230 -2.94 18.64 16.95
N LEU A 231 -3.52 17.76 17.77
CA LEU A 231 -4.47 16.73 17.34
C LEU A 231 -5.72 17.36 16.71
N ARG A 232 -6.25 18.45 17.30
CA ARG A 232 -7.45 19.14 16.78
C ARG A 232 -7.24 19.70 15.38
N GLU A 233 -6.14 20.40 15.13
CA GLU A 233 -5.85 20.99 13.82
C GLU A 233 -5.72 19.92 12.73
N LYS A 234 -5.07 18.80 13.07
CA LYS A 234 -4.92 17.67 12.17
C LYS A 234 -6.24 16.98 11.84
N ILE A 235 -7.06 16.72 12.85
CA ILE A 235 -8.40 16.16 12.66
C ILE A 235 -9.21 17.09 11.75
N VAL A 236 -9.18 18.41 11.96
CA VAL A 236 -9.87 19.38 11.10
C VAL A 236 -9.35 19.33 9.67
N ARG A 237 -8.03 19.26 9.45
CA ARG A 237 -7.44 19.16 8.11
C ARG A 237 -7.87 17.88 7.41
N LEU A 238 -7.72 16.73 8.05
CA LEU A 238 -8.09 15.45 7.46
C LEU A 238 -9.59 15.34 7.22
N THR A 239 -10.43 15.86 8.14
CA THR A 239 -11.88 15.93 7.91
C THR A 239 -12.22 16.72 6.64
N LYS A 240 -11.48 17.81 6.36
CA LYS A 240 -11.63 18.57 5.11
C LYS A 240 -11.18 17.77 3.88
N GLU A 241 -10.09 17.03 3.97
CA GLU A 241 -9.61 16.16 2.89
C GLU A 241 -10.60 15.02 2.61
N ILE A 242 -11.07 14.34 3.66
CA ILE A 242 -12.13 13.32 3.59
C ILE A 242 -13.39 13.91 2.98
N TYR A 243 -13.80 15.12 3.39
CA TYR A 243 -14.98 15.78 2.83
C TYR A 243 -14.82 16.07 1.32
N LYS A 244 -13.64 16.52 0.87
CA LYS A 244 -13.33 16.73 -0.55
C LYS A 244 -13.37 15.42 -1.33
N SER A 245 -12.84 14.34 -0.76
CA SER A 245 -12.75 13.03 -1.40
C SER A 245 -13.98 12.14 -1.19
N ARG A 246 -15.01 12.60 -0.45
CA ARG A 246 -16.13 11.78 0.03
C ARG A 246 -16.86 10.99 -1.06
N LYS A 247 -17.00 11.56 -2.27
CA LYS A 247 -17.68 10.91 -3.39
C LYS A 247 -16.85 9.74 -3.91
N MET A 248 -15.54 9.97 -4.08
CA MET A 248 -14.60 8.96 -4.51
C MET A 248 -14.45 7.86 -3.47
N ILE A 249 -14.33 8.21 -2.19
CA ILE A 249 -14.27 7.25 -1.07
C ILE A 249 -15.50 6.34 -1.07
N LYS A 250 -16.71 6.91 -1.20
CA LYS A 250 -17.95 6.11 -1.25
C LYS A 250 -17.94 5.11 -2.41
N GLN A 251 -17.41 5.51 -3.57
CA GLN A 251 -17.29 4.62 -4.72
C GLN A 251 -16.28 3.50 -4.45
N LEU A 252 -15.09 3.82 -3.93
CA LEU A 252 -14.08 2.82 -3.57
C LEU A 252 -14.57 1.81 -2.55
N ILE A 253 -15.33 2.27 -1.53
CA ILE A 253 -15.93 1.37 -0.54
C ILE A 253 -16.90 0.37 -1.20
N MET A 254 -17.73 0.83 -2.14
CA MET A 254 -18.66 -0.04 -2.86
C MET A 254 -17.92 -1.06 -3.73
N GLU A 255 -16.93 -0.61 -4.50
CA GLU A 255 -16.09 -1.48 -5.35
C GLU A 255 -15.32 -2.51 -4.49
N ASN A 256 -14.79 -2.11 -3.33
CA ASN A 256 -14.12 -3.02 -2.42
C ASN A 256 -15.09 -4.06 -1.83
N ALA A 257 -16.32 -3.69 -1.51
CA ALA A 257 -17.34 -4.62 -1.03
C ALA A 257 -17.75 -5.66 -2.10
N GLU A 258 -17.88 -5.23 -3.35
CA GLU A 258 -18.10 -6.12 -4.49
C GLU A 258 -16.92 -7.08 -4.67
N LEU A 259 -15.68 -6.56 -4.65
CA LEU A 259 -14.47 -7.37 -4.74
C LEU A 259 -14.35 -8.37 -3.58
N ARG A 260 -14.66 -7.98 -2.34
CA ARG A 260 -14.69 -8.90 -1.19
C ARG A 260 -15.63 -10.07 -1.44
N THR A 261 -16.84 -9.79 -1.92
CA THR A 261 -17.82 -10.82 -2.25
C THR A 261 -17.32 -11.75 -3.36
N GLU A 262 -16.71 -11.19 -4.41
CA GLU A 262 -16.11 -11.97 -5.50
C GLU A 262 -14.97 -12.87 -5.02
N VAL A 263 -14.10 -12.34 -4.16
CA VAL A 263 -12.98 -13.08 -3.58
C VAL A 263 -13.48 -14.18 -2.66
N GLU A 264 -14.42 -13.89 -1.75
CA GLU A 264 -15.02 -14.87 -0.84
C GLU A 264 -15.66 -16.04 -1.58
N MET A 265 -16.40 -15.80 -2.67
CA MET A 265 -16.98 -16.86 -3.50
C MET A 265 -15.91 -17.79 -4.09
N GLN A 266 -14.73 -17.28 -4.39
CA GLN A 266 -13.61 -18.09 -4.91
C GLN A 266 -12.87 -18.90 -3.84
N PHE A 267 -13.12 -18.63 -2.55
CA PHE A 267 -12.63 -19.44 -1.43
C PHE A 267 -13.59 -20.57 -1.04
N LEU A 268 -14.83 -20.57 -1.55
CA LEU A 268 -15.77 -21.65 -1.30
C LEU A 268 -15.31 -22.94 -2.02
N PRO A 269 -15.50 -24.11 -1.39
CA PRO A 269 -15.29 -25.39 -2.08
C PRO A 269 -16.22 -25.46 -3.32
N PRO A 270 -15.81 -26.16 -4.40
CA PRO A 270 -16.70 -26.40 -5.52
C PRO A 270 -18.00 -27.03 -5.00
N VAL A 271 -19.14 -26.51 -5.44
CA VAL A 271 -20.44 -27.13 -5.14
C VAL A 271 -20.53 -28.38 -6.01
N ASP A 272 -20.54 -29.55 -5.37
CA ASP A 272 -20.74 -30.87 -5.98
C ASP A 272 -22.13 -31.01 -6.64
#